data_AF-A0A5C7YG26-F1
#
_entry.id   AF-A0A5C7YG26-F1
#
_cell.length_a   1.000
_cell.length_b   1.000
_cell.length_c   1.000
_cell.angle_alpha   90.00
_cell.angle_beta   90.00
_cell.angle_gamma   90.00
#
_symmetry.space_group_name_H-M   'P 1'
#
loop_
_entity.id
_entity.type
_entity.pdbx_description
1 polymer ?
#
loop_
_entity_poly.entity_id
_entity_poly.type
_entity_poly.pdbx_seq_one_letter_code
_entity_poly.pdbx_strand_id
1 'polypeptide(L)' 'MQQAEADFDVLPFDADCARAFGSVAAALRVSGRKPAARAYDALIAASAIAHALPLYTCNAADFAGIPRLELRSVTHPGHV' A
#
# COMPACT_ATOMS: atom_id res chain seq x y z
N MET A 1 1.29 -2.35 18.30
CA MET A 1 0.89 -3.47 17.42
C MET A 1 -0.25 -4.28 18.02
N GLN A 2 -0.16 -4.77 19.26
CA GLN A 2 -1.22 -5.58 19.90
C GLN A 2 -2.64 -5.00 19.80
N GLN A 3 -2.83 -3.68 19.96
CA GLN A 3 -4.15 -3.05 19.82
C GLN A 3 -4.70 -3.16 18.39
N ALA A 4 -3.87 -2.92 17.36
CA ALA A 4 -4.30 -3.03 15.96
C ALA A 4 -4.61 -4.48 15.57
N GLU A 5 -3.87 -5.46 16.09
CA GLU A 5 -4.14 -6.88 15.87
C GLU A 5 -5.42 -7.35 16.56
N ALA A 6 -5.83 -6.68 17.65
CA ALA A 6 -7.10 -6.95 18.32
C ALA A 6 -8.29 -6.25 17.63
N ASP A 7 -8.06 -5.07 17.06
CA ASP A 7 -9.12 -4.22 16.50
C ASP A 7 -9.38 -4.49 15.00
N PHE A 8 -8.45 -5.15 14.29
CA PHE A 8 -8.53 -5.37 12.84
C PHE A 8 -8.22 -6.81 12.43
N ASP A 9 -8.94 -7.29 11.42
CA ASP A 9 -8.62 -8.56 10.75
C ASP A 9 -7.35 -8.42 9.91
N VAL A 10 -6.44 -9.40 10.06
CA VAL A 10 -5.21 -9.47 9.25
C VAL A 10 -5.50 -10.20 7.95
N LEU A 11 -5.31 -9.50 6.82
CA LEU A 11 -5.44 -10.08 5.49
C LEU A 11 -4.14 -10.80 5.10
N PRO A 12 -4.18 -12.11 4.77
CA PRO A 12 -3.01 -12.82 4.26
C PRO A 12 -2.65 -12.32 2.86
N PHE A 13 -1.36 -12.35 2.53
CA PHE A 13 -0.91 -12.08 1.17
C PHE A 13 -1.08 -13.33 0.31
N ASP A 14 -2.04 -13.31 -0.61
CA ASP A 14 -2.42 -14.47 -1.42
C ASP A 14 -2.05 -14.35 -2.91
N ALA A 15 -2.58 -15.25 -3.74
CA ALA A 15 -2.33 -15.27 -5.17
C ALA A 15 -2.92 -14.07 -5.93
N ASP A 16 -4.04 -13.50 -5.47
CA ASP A 16 -4.63 -12.31 -6.07
C ASP A 16 -3.76 -11.08 -5.77
N CYS A 17 -3.23 -10.98 -4.54
CA CYS A 17 -2.23 -10.00 -4.16
C CYS A 17 -0.97 -10.11 -5.03
N ALA A 18 -0.45 -11.32 -5.25
CA ALA A 18 0.72 -11.56 -6.09
C ALA A 18 0.49 -11.12 -7.56
N ARG A 19 -0.72 -11.34 -8.11
CA ARG A 19 -1.08 -10.86 -9.45
C ARG A 19 -1.14 -9.33 -9.52
N ALA A 20 -1.70 -8.68 -8.50
CA ALA A 20 -1.74 -7.22 -8.43
C ALA A 20 -0.33 -6.61 -8.31
N PHE A 21 0.57 -7.24 -7.53
CA PHE A 21 1.92 -6.78 -7.27
C PHE A 21 2.73 -6.49 -8.54
N GLY A 22 2.63 -7.33 -9.57
CA GLY A 22 3.35 -7.09 -10.84
C GLY A 22 3.01 -5.74 -11.46
N SER A 23 1.73 -5.36 -11.46
CA SER A 23 1.27 -4.07 -11.98
C SER A 23 1.71 -2.89 -11.11
N VAL A 24 1.68 -3.04 -9.79
CA VAL A 24 2.10 -2.02 -8.82
C VAL A 24 3.61 -1.78 -8.92
N ALA A 25 4.41 -2.85 -8.95
CA ALA A 25 5.86 -2.77 -9.04
C ALA A 25 6.30 -2.09 -10.35
N ALA A 26 5.61 -2.37 -11.46
CA ALA A 26 5.83 -1.70 -12.74
C ALA A 26 5.51 -0.20 -12.66
N ALA A 27 4.34 0.17 -12.10
CA ALA A 27 3.93 1.57 -11.95
C ALA A 27 4.92 2.38 -11.10
N LEU A 28 5.33 1.84 -9.94
CA LEU A 28 6.33 2.46 -9.08
C LEU A 28 7.72 2.55 -9.73
N ARG A 29 8.01 1.70 -10.74
CA ARG A 29 9.28 1.76 -11.46
C ARG A 29 9.31 2.93 -12.43
N VAL A 30 8.17 3.20 -13.07
CA VAL A 30 8.00 4.35 -13.97
C VAL A 30 8.08 5.68 -13.21
N SER A 31 7.61 5.74 -11.96
CA SER A 31 7.63 6.98 -11.15
C SER A 31 9.01 7.38 -10.60
N GLY A 32 10.09 6.64 -10.90
CA GLY A 32 11.47 7.08 -10.65
C GLY A 32 11.96 7.03 -9.19
N ARG A 33 11.26 6.34 -8.28
CA ARG A 33 11.59 6.28 -6.83
C ARG A 33 12.56 5.15 -6.46
N LYS A 34 13.33 5.33 -5.37
CA LYS A 34 14.43 4.43 -4.90
C LYS A 34 13.96 2.96 -4.71
N PRO A 35 14.66 1.94 -5.24
CA PRO A 35 14.19 0.53 -5.26
C PRO A 35 13.93 -0.14 -3.90
N ALA A 36 14.78 0.08 -2.89
CA ALA A 36 14.73 -0.68 -1.63
C ALA A 36 13.56 -0.27 -0.72
N ALA A 37 13.14 1.00 -0.76
CA ALA A 37 11.99 1.49 0.01
C ALA A 37 10.66 0.93 -0.51
N ARG A 38 10.63 0.32 -1.70
CA ARG A 38 9.39 -0.02 -2.43
C ARG A 38 8.87 -1.43 -2.17
N ALA A 39 9.68 -2.33 -1.61
CA ALA A 39 9.29 -3.74 -1.54
C ALA A 39 8.03 -3.93 -0.69
N TYR A 40 7.97 -3.29 0.48
CA TYR A 40 6.82 -3.39 1.38
C TYR A 40 5.63 -2.55 0.91
N ASP A 41 5.85 -1.31 0.45
CA ASP A 41 4.77 -0.46 -0.07
C ASP A 41 4.07 -1.10 -1.28
N ALA A 42 4.83 -1.75 -2.17
CA ALA A 42 4.25 -2.47 -3.29
C ALA A 42 3.41 -3.67 -2.85
N LEU A 43 3.82 -4.40 -1.81
CA LEU A 43 3.02 -5.49 -1.24
C LEU A 43 1.73 -4.96 -0.59
N ILE A 44 1.81 -3.88 0.18
CA ILE A 44 0.66 -3.23 0.83
C ILE A 44 -0.35 -2.74 -0.21
N ALA A 45 0.11 -2.02 -1.24
CA ALA A 45 -0.76 -1.52 -2.31
C ALA A 45 -1.36 -2.66 -3.14
N ALA A 46 -0.62 -3.74 -3.36
CA ALA A 46 -1.13 -4.91 -4.06
C ALA A 46 -2.28 -5.58 -3.28
N SER A 47 -2.12 -5.74 -1.96
CA SER A 47 -3.19 -6.25 -1.10
C SER A 47 -4.44 -5.36 -1.14
N ALA A 48 -4.26 -4.03 -1.03
CA ALA A 48 -5.38 -3.09 -1.10
C ALA A 48 -6.14 -3.19 -2.43
N ILE A 49 -5.43 -3.28 -3.57
CA ILE A 49 -6.04 -3.45 -4.89
C ILE A 49 -6.75 -4.80 -5.02
N ALA A 50 -6.14 -5.90 -4.55
CA ALA A 50 -6.70 -7.24 -4.67
C ALA A 50 -8.02 -7.38 -3.90
N HIS A 51 -8.10 -6.76 -2.73
CA HIS A 51 -9.31 -6.77 -1.89
C HIS A 51 -10.26 -5.59 -2.14
N ALA A 52 -9.97 -4.74 -3.13
CA ALA A 52 -10.74 -3.52 -3.42
C ALA A 52 -10.97 -2.61 -2.19
N LEU A 53 -9.92 -2.46 -1.38
CA LEU A 53 -9.93 -1.65 -0.16
C LEU A 53 -9.16 -0.33 -0.35
N PRO A 54 -9.61 0.77 0.29
CA PRO A 54 -8.82 1.99 0.34
C PRO A 54 -7.58 1.81 1.20
N LEU A 55 -6.43 2.34 0.73
CA LEU A 55 -5.20 2.39 1.50
C LEU A 55 -5.11 3.73 2.25
N TYR A 56 -5.12 3.67 3.59
CA TYR A 56 -4.90 4.83 4.44
C TYR A 56 -3.42 4.97 4.79
N THR A 57 -2.84 6.16 4.61
CA THR A 57 -1.43 6.37 4.97
C THR A 57 -1.05 7.83 5.28
N CYS A 58 -0.03 8.00 6.13
CA CYS A 58 0.65 9.28 6.36
C CYS A 58 1.70 9.61 5.27
N ASN A 59 2.14 8.64 4.45
CA ASN A 59 3.17 8.81 3.41
C ASN A 59 2.61 8.71 1.98
N ALA A 60 1.50 9.39 1.69
CA ALA A 60 0.77 9.26 0.41
C ALA A 60 1.66 9.45 -0.84
N ALA A 61 2.73 10.25 -0.75
CA ALA A 61 3.68 10.45 -1.84
C ALA A 61 4.39 9.16 -2.31
N ASP A 62 4.52 8.14 -1.45
CA ASP A 62 5.16 6.87 -1.78
C ASP A 62 4.25 5.95 -2.61
N PHE A 63 2.94 6.20 -2.59
CA PHE A 63 1.93 5.45 -3.34
C PHE A 63 1.43 6.17 -4.59
N ALA A 64 1.94 7.37 -4.87
CA ALA A 64 1.52 8.18 -6.00
C ALA A 64 1.82 7.48 -7.33
N GLY A 65 0.83 7.51 -8.24
CA GLY A 65 0.96 6.96 -9.59
C GLY A 65 0.72 5.45 -9.72
N ILE A 66 0.27 4.77 -8.65
CA ILE A 66 -0.19 3.37 -8.73
C ILE A 66 -1.63 3.34 -9.30
N PRO A 67 -1.87 2.75 -10.49
CA PRO A 67 -3.21 2.67 -11.05
C PRO A 67 -4.13 1.79 -10.20
N ARG A 68 -5.41 2.16 -10.11
CA ARG A 68 -6.47 1.44 -9.38
C ARG A 68 -6.32 1.41 -7.85
N LEU A 69 -5.28 2.05 -7.30
CA LEU A 69 -5.16 2.19 -5.85
C LEU A 69 -6.06 3.35 -5.38
N GLU A 70 -7.07 3.05 -4.58
CA GLU A 70 -7.81 4.08 -3.85
C GLU A 70 -6.98 4.51 -2.63
N LEU A 71 -6.39 5.71 -2.69
CA LEU A 71 -5.47 6.22 -1.66
C LEU A 71 -6.15 7.30 -0.82
N ARG A 72 -6.06 7.16 0.51
CA ARG A 72 -6.58 8.14 1.48
C ARG A 72 -5.44 8.63 2.38
N SER A 73 -5.06 9.89 2.26
CA SER A 73 -4.05 10.48 3.14
C SER A 73 -4.63 10.72 4.54
N VAL A 74 -3.90 10.35 5.58
CA VAL A 74 -4.22 10.68 6.97
C VAL A 74 -3.12 11.54 7.57
N THR A 75 -3.50 12.48 8.44
CA THR A 75 -2.53 13.33 9.14
C THR A 75 -1.85 12.53 10.24
N HIS A 76 -0.52 12.63 10.33
CA HIS A 76 0.23 11.98 11.39
C HIS A 76 -0.15 12.60 12.75
N PRO A 77 -0.58 11.82 13.75
CA PRO A 77 -1.12 12.35 15.02
C PRO A 77 -0.10 13.05 15.93
N GLY A 78 1.12 13.30 15.46
CA GLY A 78 2.21 13.97 16.18
C GLY A 78 2.70 15.28 15.53
N HIS A 79 2.06 15.72 14.44
CA HIS A 79 2.32 17.02 13.82
C HIS A 79 1.08 17.89 13.99
N VAL A 80 1.03 18.66 15.07
CA VAL A 80 0.21 19.86 15.23
C VAL A 80 1.08 21.10 15.02
#